data_AF-A0AAV1NWD9-F1
#
_entry.id   AF-A0AAV1NWD9-F1
#
_cell.length_a   1.000
_cell.length_b   1.000
_cell.length_c   1.000
_cell.angle_alpha   90.00
_cell.angle_beta   90.00
_cell.angle_gamma   90.00
#
_symmetry.space_group_name_H-M   'P 1'
#
loop_
_entity.id
_entity.type
_entity.pdbx_description
1 polymer ?
#
loop_
_entity_poly.entity_id
_entity_poly.type
_entity_poly.pdbx_seq_one_letter_code
_entity_poly.pdbx_strand_id
1 'polypeptide(L)'
;MQPAWYIPGNVKFQDLRKKKEEMKPTDVRRRRRKRRKHKKGTDSEEPAETSRELQEEEKPWDGLKQYFGVNDRFHPPACSKPPPKSGLEKSIEGAIAEGDIAKAEEMSDRLATRELAVKIAQAADCRDFVQRKQEEDALRAAQKRKRQISWGFEAKRRWETKSNMGFM
;
A
#
# COMPACT_ATOMS: atom_id res chain seq x y z
N MET A 1 -3.90 -38.86 -63.81
CA MET A 1 -3.50 -37.46 -63.56
C MET A 1 -4.42 -36.87 -62.50
N GLN A 2 -3.80 -36.38 -61.42
CA GLN A 2 -4.28 -35.57 -60.27
C GLN A 2 -5.43 -36.09 -59.35
N PRO A 3 -5.18 -36.26 -58.03
CA PRO A 3 -6.23 -36.48 -57.03
C PRO A 3 -6.74 -35.15 -56.43
N ALA A 4 -8.07 -35.00 -56.37
CA ALA A 4 -8.74 -33.87 -55.74
C ALA A 4 -8.86 -34.09 -54.21
N TRP A 5 -7.94 -33.50 -53.45
CA TRP A 5 -8.13 -33.27 -52.01
C TRP A 5 -8.09 -31.76 -51.76
N TYR A 6 -9.24 -31.10 -51.86
CA TYR A 6 -9.44 -29.77 -51.29
C TYR A 6 -10.58 -29.84 -50.29
N ILE A 7 -10.24 -30.15 -49.04
CA ILE A 7 -11.13 -29.96 -47.90
C ILE A 7 -11.12 -28.45 -47.64
N PRO A 8 -12.24 -27.73 -47.75
CA PRO A 8 -12.28 -26.30 -47.47
C PRO A 8 -11.97 -26.09 -45.98
N GLY A 9 -10.70 -25.78 -45.71
CA GLY A 9 -10.20 -25.46 -44.38
C GLY A 9 -10.93 -24.26 -43.84
N ASN A 10 -11.65 -24.49 -42.74
CA ASN A 10 -12.38 -23.55 -41.90
C ASN A 10 -11.69 -22.16 -41.86
N VAL A 11 -12.11 -21.23 -42.73
CA VAL A 11 -11.52 -19.87 -42.89
C VAL A 11 -11.48 -19.12 -41.55
N LYS A 12 -12.52 -19.33 -40.73
CA LYS A 12 -12.63 -18.80 -39.37
C LYS A 12 -11.46 -19.21 -38.46
N PHE A 13 -10.91 -20.41 -38.63
CA PHE A 13 -9.81 -20.90 -37.79
C PHE A 13 -8.48 -20.23 -38.15
N GLN A 14 -8.27 -19.90 -39.43
CA GLN A 14 -7.09 -19.14 -39.85
C GLN A 14 -7.14 -17.69 -39.37
N ASP A 15 -8.33 -17.07 -39.40
CA ASP A 15 -8.53 -15.71 -38.90
C ASP A 15 -8.29 -15.60 -37.39
N LEU A 16 -8.70 -16.62 -36.63
CA LEU A 16 -8.46 -16.69 -35.18
C LEU A 16 -6.96 -16.85 -34.85
N ARG A 17 -6.19 -17.56 -35.70
CA ARG A 17 -4.73 -17.66 -35.54
C ARG A 17 -4.04 -16.31 -35.76
N LYS A 18 -4.43 -15.58 -36.82
CA LYS A 18 -3.86 -14.24 -37.12
C LYS A 18 -4.12 -13.25 -35.98
N LYS A 19 -5.36 -13.18 -35.47
CA LYS A 19 -5.70 -12.33 -34.30
C LYS A 19 -4.88 -12.65 -33.04
N LYS A 20 -4.55 -13.93 -32.81
CA LYS A 20 -3.72 -14.33 -31.67
C LYS A 20 -2.26 -13.89 -31.82
N GLU A 21 -1.75 -13.81 -33.04
CA GLU A 21 -0.41 -13.31 -33.31
C GLU A 21 -0.33 -11.78 -33.20
N GLU A 22 -1.36 -11.06 -33.67
CA GLU A 22 -1.50 -9.61 -33.49
C GLU A 22 -1.61 -9.20 -32.02
N MET A 23 -2.27 -10.01 -31.17
CA MET A 23 -2.40 -9.75 -29.74
C MET A 23 -1.17 -10.15 -28.91
N LYS A 24 -0.10 -10.70 -29.49
CA LYS A 24 1.13 -10.95 -28.73
C LYS A 24 1.80 -9.60 -28.42
N PRO A 25 1.86 -9.16 -27.16
CA PRO A 25 2.61 -7.94 -26.83
C PRO A 25 4.07 -8.18 -27.17
N THR A 26 4.66 -7.26 -27.92
CA THR A 26 6.10 -7.18 -28.11
C THR A 26 6.75 -7.04 -26.74
N ASP A 27 7.48 -8.06 -26.32
CA ASP A 27 8.28 -8.05 -25.09
C ASP A 27 9.41 -7.03 -25.25
N VAL A 28 9.10 -5.77 -24.93
CA VAL A 28 10.08 -4.70 -24.87
C VAL A 28 10.73 -4.72 -23.49
N ARG A 29 11.72 -5.62 -23.39
CA ARG A 29 13.02 -5.45 -22.72
C ARG A 29 13.05 -4.36 -21.63
N ARG A 30 12.99 -4.84 -20.39
CA ARG A 30 13.46 -4.21 -19.13
C ARG A 30 14.55 -3.14 -19.38
N ARG A 31 14.18 -1.86 -19.36
CA ARG A 31 15.13 -0.75 -19.32
C ARG A 31 15.61 -0.50 -17.89
N ARG A 32 16.94 -0.62 -17.75
CA ARG A 32 17.76 -0.50 -16.55
C ARG A 32 17.49 0.79 -15.74
N ARG A 33 17.44 0.61 -14.41
CA ARG A 33 17.55 1.64 -13.36
C ARG A 33 18.74 2.58 -13.61
N LYS A 34 18.51 3.89 -13.76
CA LYS A 34 19.55 4.92 -13.59
C LYS A 34 19.61 5.33 -12.12
N ARG A 35 20.66 4.91 -11.43
CA ARG A 35 21.07 5.44 -10.11
C ARG A 35 21.48 6.90 -10.30
N ARG A 36 20.82 7.84 -9.61
CA ARG A 36 21.34 9.22 -9.47
C ARG A 36 22.47 9.19 -8.43
N LYS A 37 23.65 9.65 -8.81
CA LYS A 37 24.78 9.87 -7.90
C LYS A 37 24.53 11.18 -7.15
N HIS A 38 24.56 11.16 -5.82
CA HIS A 38 24.64 12.37 -5.00
C HIS A 38 26.00 13.04 -5.24
N LYS A 39 25.99 14.33 -5.55
CA LYS A 39 27.18 15.17 -5.58
C LYS A 39 27.25 15.88 -4.23
N LYS A 40 28.32 15.60 -3.48
CA LYS A 40 28.69 16.27 -2.23
C LYS A 40 29.11 17.70 -2.59
N GLY A 41 28.45 18.69 -2.00
CA GLY A 41 28.85 20.08 -2.00
C GLY A 41 28.73 20.56 -0.56
N THR A 42 29.89 20.70 0.08
CA THR A 42 30.06 21.46 1.32
C THR A 42 30.13 22.93 0.88
N ASP A 43 29.33 23.80 1.48
CA ASP A 43 29.81 25.01 2.16
C ASP A 43 28.64 25.72 2.86
N SER A 44 28.95 26.16 4.06
CA SER A 44 28.16 26.82 5.09
C SER A 44 27.87 28.28 4.76
N GLU A 45 26.64 28.75 5.05
CA GLU A 45 26.40 30.05 5.72
C GLU A 45 24.92 30.16 6.18
N GLU A 46 24.78 30.27 7.51
CA GLU A 46 23.75 30.75 8.47
C GLU A 46 22.28 31.13 8.06
N PRO A 47 21.34 31.11 9.05
CA PRO A 47 19.94 30.72 8.87
C PRO A 47 18.95 31.88 8.93
N ALA A 48 17.97 31.91 8.03
CA ALA A 48 16.82 32.83 8.13
C ALA A 48 15.50 32.33 7.51
N GLU A 49 15.34 31.02 7.26
CA GLU A 49 14.13 30.50 6.58
C GLU A 49 13.46 29.30 7.27
N THR A 50 13.88 28.91 8.49
CA THR A 50 13.42 27.65 9.12
C THR A 50 11.99 27.67 9.66
N SER A 51 11.34 28.83 9.82
CA SER A 51 9.98 28.86 10.40
C SER A 51 8.85 28.45 9.45
N ARG A 52 9.05 28.51 8.13
CA ARG A 52 8.00 28.12 7.16
C ARG A 52 8.06 26.64 6.80
N GLU A 53 9.25 26.05 6.75
CA GLU A 53 9.44 24.61 6.50
C GLU A 53 8.93 23.74 7.66
N LEU A 54 9.06 24.20 8.91
CA LEU A 54 8.54 23.48 10.07
C LEU A 54 7.01 23.30 10.05
N GLN A 55 6.25 24.25 9.46
CA GLN A 55 4.79 24.18 9.41
C GLN A 55 4.26 23.18 8.37
N GLU A 56 5.04 22.82 7.35
CA GLU A 56 4.65 21.79 6.38
C GLU A 56 4.95 20.38 6.89
N GLU A 57 6.01 20.22 7.70
CA GLU A 57 6.37 18.98 8.37
C GLU A 57 5.42 18.58 9.51
N GLU A 58 4.67 19.53 10.10
CA GLU A 58 3.68 19.23 11.15
C GLU A 58 2.43 18.48 10.63
N LYS A 59 2.02 18.74 9.38
CA LYS A 59 0.80 18.16 8.77
C LYS A 59 0.87 16.62 8.64
N PRO A 60 2.01 16.01 8.25
CA PRO A 60 2.19 14.56 8.25
C PRO A 60 1.91 13.86 9.59
N TRP A 61 2.20 14.51 10.72
CA TRP A 61 2.08 13.90 12.05
C TRP A 61 0.66 13.89 12.59
N ASP A 62 -0.19 14.84 12.15
CA ASP A 62 -1.55 14.97 12.66
C ASP A 62 -2.40 13.74 12.34
N GLY A 63 -2.23 13.18 11.13
CA GLY A 63 -2.86 11.92 10.74
C GLY A 63 -2.30 10.69 11.46
N LEU A 64 -1.07 10.75 11.98
CA LEU A 64 -0.43 9.64 12.69
C LEU A 64 -0.92 9.56 14.14
N LYS A 65 -1.24 10.70 14.76
CA LYS A 65 -1.72 10.77 16.14
C LYS A 65 -2.95 9.91 16.40
N GLN A 66 -3.83 9.79 15.41
CA GLN A 66 -5.02 8.95 15.46
C GLN A 66 -4.72 7.46 15.71
N TYR A 67 -3.54 6.99 15.34
CA TYR A 67 -3.15 5.58 15.44
C TYR A 67 -2.37 5.25 16.73
N PHE A 68 -2.01 6.24 17.54
CA PHE A 68 -1.43 5.96 18.86
C PHE A 68 -2.44 5.25 19.77
N GLY A 69 -1.99 4.24 20.51
CA GLY A 69 -2.80 3.52 21.49
C GLY A 69 -3.94 2.66 20.92
N VAL A 70 -4.15 2.63 19.59
CA VAL A 70 -5.18 1.78 18.96
C VAL A 70 -4.95 0.30 19.29
N ASN A 71 -3.67 -0.09 19.38
CA ASN A 71 -3.22 -1.45 19.61
C ASN A 71 -3.11 -1.83 21.10
N ASP A 72 -3.21 -0.87 22.03
CA ASP A 72 -3.02 -1.13 23.47
C ASP A 72 -4.07 -2.09 24.03
N ARG A 73 -5.25 -2.15 23.39
CA ARG A 73 -6.33 -3.08 23.70
C ARG A 73 -5.96 -4.55 23.51
N PHE A 74 -4.95 -4.85 22.68
CA PHE A 74 -4.47 -6.21 22.46
C PHE A 74 -3.40 -6.62 23.46
N HIS A 75 -2.93 -5.72 24.32
CA HIS A 75 -2.10 -6.12 25.44
C HIS A 75 -2.95 -6.92 26.44
N PRO A 76 -2.43 -8.04 26.95
CA PRO A 76 -3.14 -8.81 27.96
C PRO A 76 -3.46 -7.89 29.15
N PRO A 77 -4.64 -8.06 29.80
CA PRO A 77 -4.95 -7.30 31.00
C PRO A 77 -3.81 -7.48 31.98
N ALA A 78 -3.49 -6.41 32.73
CA ALA A 78 -2.37 -6.39 33.67
C ALA A 78 -2.38 -7.66 34.52
N CYS A 79 -1.52 -8.61 34.15
CA CYS A 79 -1.39 -9.84 34.89
C CYS A 79 -0.82 -9.48 36.27
N SER A 80 -1.14 -10.27 37.30
CA SER A 80 -0.77 -9.98 38.69
C SER A 80 0.73 -9.75 38.93
N LYS A 81 1.59 -10.11 37.97
CA LYS A 81 3.02 -9.82 37.98
C LYS A 81 3.31 -8.75 36.92
N PRO A 82 3.98 -7.65 37.28
CA PRO A 82 4.42 -6.68 36.29
C PRO A 82 5.40 -7.33 35.32
N PRO A 83 5.47 -6.86 34.06
CA PRO A 83 6.51 -7.25 33.13
C PRO A 83 7.90 -7.04 33.75
N PRO A 84 8.89 -7.89 33.43
CA PRO A 84 10.24 -7.69 33.90
C PRO A 84 10.77 -6.35 33.38
N LYS A 85 11.36 -5.55 34.28
CA LYS A 85 11.94 -4.25 33.96
C LYS A 85 12.98 -4.36 32.85
N SER A 86 13.00 -3.38 31.95
CA SER A 86 13.98 -3.33 30.87
C SER A 86 15.40 -3.09 31.41
N GLY A 87 16.43 -3.41 30.62
CA GLY A 87 17.83 -3.22 31.04
C GLY A 87 18.18 -1.76 31.32
N LEU A 88 17.56 -0.82 30.57
CA LEU A 88 17.73 0.61 30.77
C LEU A 88 17.07 1.08 32.06
N GLU A 89 15.85 0.60 32.38
CA GLU A 89 15.17 0.90 33.65
C GLU A 89 16.02 0.46 34.86
N LYS A 90 16.64 -0.72 34.79
CA LYS A 90 17.55 -1.19 35.86
C LYS A 90 18.79 -0.31 36.00
N SER A 91 19.32 0.19 34.89
CA SER A 91 20.47 1.10 34.91
C SER A 91 20.11 2.47 35.49
N ILE A 92 18.88 2.95 35.23
CA ILE A 92 18.35 4.19 35.83
C ILE A 92 18.24 4.01 37.34
N GLU A 93 17.69 2.88 37.81
CA GLU A 93 17.60 2.56 39.24
C GLU A 93 18.96 2.47 39.91
N GLY A 94 19.97 1.90 39.23
CA GLY A 94 21.35 1.87 39.71
C GLY A 94 21.96 3.26 39.87
N ALA A 95 21.80 4.14 38.88
CA ALA A 95 22.31 5.52 38.95
C ALA A 95 21.63 6.32 40.08
N ILE A 96 20.33 6.10 40.30
CA ILE A 96 19.59 6.71 41.42
C ILE A 96 20.12 6.20 42.77
N ALA A 97 20.39 4.90 42.89
CA ALA A 97 20.95 4.31 44.11
C ALA A 97 22.37 4.81 44.41
N GLU A 98 23.17 5.06 43.37
CA GLU A 98 24.50 5.67 43.47
C GLU A 98 24.45 7.18 43.77
N GLY A 99 23.29 7.83 43.57
CA GLY A 99 23.09 9.27 43.76
C GLY A 99 23.50 10.13 42.56
N ASP A 100 23.80 9.53 41.41
CA ASP A 100 24.12 10.24 40.17
C ASP A 100 22.84 10.60 39.39
N ILE A 101 22.25 11.72 39.78
CA ILE A 101 20.98 12.20 39.21
C ILE A 101 21.12 12.63 37.75
N ALA A 102 22.25 13.25 37.40
CA ALA A 102 22.48 13.74 36.03
C ALA A 102 22.52 12.58 35.02
N LYS A 103 23.19 11.49 35.39
CA LYS A 103 23.23 10.28 34.56
C LYS A 103 21.87 9.58 34.49
N ALA A 104 21.11 9.56 35.58
CA ALA A 104 19.76 8.99 35.58
C ALA A 104 18.82 9.75 34.63
N GLU A 105 18.89 11.08 34.62
CA GLU A 105 18.12 11.96 33.73
C GLU A 105 18.46 11.70 32.25
N GLU A 106 19.75 11.69 31.90
CA GLU A 106 20.19 11.39 30.52
C GLU A 106 19.67 10.03 30.04
N MET A 107 19.73 9.02 30.91
CA MET A 107 19.26 7.67 30.60
C MET A 107 17.73 7.60 30.49
N SER A 108 17.00 8.42 31.25
CA SER A 108 15.55 8.58 31.15
C SER A 108 15.13 9.22 29.82
N ASP A 109 15.80 10.29 29.38
CA ASP A 109 15.50 10.95 28.10
C ASP A 109 15.76 10.02 26.91
N ARG A 110 16.83 9.23 26.99
CA ARG A 110 17.14 8.17 26.01
C ARG A 110 16.06 7.09 25.99
N LEU A 111 15.52 6.71 27.14
CA LEU A 111 14.42 5.75 27.22
C LEU A 111 13.14 6.34 26.59
N ALA A 112 12.80 7.57 26.95
CA ALA A 112 11.60 8.27 26.47
C ALA A 112 11.61 8.45 24.95
N THR A 113 12.73 8.89 24.38
CA THR A 113 12.90 9.02 22.92
C THR A 113 12.75 7.69 22.20
N ARG A 114 13.33 6.61 22.75
CA ARG A 114 13.19 5.26 22.19
C ARG A 114 11.76 4.75 22.24
N GLU A 115 11.07 4.90 23.37
CA GLU A 115 9.66 4.48 23.51
C GLU A 115 8.75 5.28 22.57
N LEU A 116 9.00 6.57 22.42
CA LEU A 116 8.29 7.41 21.46
C LEU A 116 8.51 6.92 20.02
N ALA A 117 9.75 6.59 19.65
CA ALA A 117 10.07 6.04 18.32
C ALA A 117 9.33 4.72 18.05
N VAL A 118 9.21 3.84 19.04
CA VAL A 118 8.44 2.60 18.94
C VAL A 118 6.95 2.90 18.69
N LYS A 119 6.36 3.84 19.44
CA LYS A 119 4.97 4.25 19.25
C LYS A 119 4.74 4.82 17.84
N ILE A 120 5.68 5.63 17.34
CA ILE A 120 5.62 6.20 15.98
C ILE A 120 5.66 5.10 14.93
N ALA A 121 6.56 4.12 15.07
CA ALA A 121 6.66 2.99 14.14
C ALA A 121 5.36 2.16 14.12
N GLN A 122 4.81 1.83 15.29
CA GLN A 122 3.54 1.11 15.40
C GLN A 122 2.37 1.88 14.77
N ALA A 123 2.31 3.20 14.99
CA ALA A 123 1.29 4.04 14.38
C ALA A 123 1.43 4.08 12.84
N ALA A 124 2.67 4.08 12.33
CA ALA A 124 2.92 4.05 10.89
C ALA A 124 2.51 2.71 10.27
N ASP A 125 2.83 1.60 10.93
CA ASP A 125 2.40 0.26 10.51
C ASP A 125 0.87 0.15 10.45
N CYS A 126 0.15 0.71 11.44
CA CYS A 126 -1.30 0.77 11.45
C CYS A 126 -1.87 1.56 10.27
N ARG A 127 -1.29 2.74 9.97
CA ARG A 127 -1.70 3.57 8.83
C ARG A 127 -1.53 2.81 7.51
N ASP A 128 -0.35 2.22 7.31
CA ASP A 128 -0.03 1.44 6.12
C ASP A 128 -0.97 0.25 5.95
N PHE A 129 -1.30 -0.44 7.05
CA PHE A 129 -2.23 -1.57 7.03
C PHE A 129 -3.63 -1.13 6.58
N VAL A 130 -4.14 0.00 7.10
CA VAL A 130 -5.45 0.53 6.71
C VAL A 130 -5.47 0.90 5.23
N GLN A 131 -4.42 1.55 4.73
CA GLN A 131 -4.31 1.89 3.30
C GLN A 131 -4.30 0.64 2.42
N ARG A 132 -3.45 -0.34 2.75
CA ARG A 132 -3.39 -1.62 2.02
C ARG A 132 -4.74 -2.34 2.03
N LYS A 133 -5.46 -2.34 3.15
CA LYS A 133 -6.80 -2.94 3.25
C LYS A 133 -7.82 -2.26 2.35
N GLN A 134 -7.83 -0.92 2.32
CA GLN A 134 -8.72 -0.17 1.45
C GLN A 134 -8.42 -0.42 -0.04
N GLU A 135 -7.14 -0.50 -0.41
CA GLU A 135 -6.72 -0.83 -1.78
C GLU A 135 -7.14 -2.26 -2.17
N GLU A 136 -6.91 -3.25 -1.30
CA GLU A 136 -7.34 -4.63 -1.50
C GLU A 136 -8.85 -4.74 -1.69
N ASP A 137 -9.63 -4.04 -0.86
CA ASP A 137 -11.09 -4.02 -0.96
C ASP A 137 -11.57 -3.29 -2.22
N ALA A 138 -10.91 -2.20 -2.62
CA ALA A 138 -11.19 -1.50 -3.88
C ALA A 138 -10.89 -2.38 -5.10
N LEU A 139 -9.77 -3.11 -5.10
CA LEU A 139 -9.42 -4.09 -6.13
C LEU A 139 -10.45 -5.22 -6.18
N ARG A 140 -10.86 -5.73 -5.02
CA ARG A 140 -11.89 -6.77 -4.91
C ARG A 140 -13.25 -6.28 -5.41
N ALA A 141 -13.64 -5.04 -5.08
CA ALA A 141 -14.87 -4.42 -5.58
C ALA A 141 -14.83 -4.21 -7.09
N ALA A 142 -13.70 -3.71 -7.64
CA ALA A 142 -13.51 -3.56 -9.07
C ALA A 142 -13.54 -4.91 -9.80
N GLN A 143 -12.92 -5.94 -9.23
CA GLN A 143 -12.97 -7.30 -9.78
C GLN A 143 -14.39 -7.86 -9.73
N LYS A 144 -15.14 -7.67 -8.65
CA LYS A 144 -16.55 -8.06 -8.54
C LYS A 144 -17.41 -7.35 -9.60
N ARG A 145 -17.22 -6.04 -9.80
CA ARG A 145 -17.90 -5.27 -10.87
C ARG A 145 -17.57 -5.80 -12.27
N LYS A 146 -16.30 -6.14 -12.54
CA LYS A 146 -15.88 -6.75 -13.82
C LYS A 146 -16.44 -8.17 -14.02
N ARG A 147 -16.60 -8.94 -12.94
CA ARG A 147 -17.18 -10.30 -12.95
C ARG A 147 -18.72 -10.31 -12.91
N GLN A 148 -19.35 -9.16 -12.68
CA GLN A 148 -20.79 -9.01 -12.75
C GLN A 148 -21.21 -9.09 -14.22
N ILE A 149 -21.38 -10.33 -14.69
CA ILE A 149 -21.93 -10.60 -16.01
C ILE A 149 -23.38 -10.09 -16.00
N SER A 150 -23.74 -9.31 -17.01
CA SER A 150 -25.07 -8.72 -17.21
C SER A 150 -26.11 -9.78 -17.58
N TRP A 151 -26.26 -10.84 -16.79
CA TRP A 151 -27.37 -11.80 -16.88
C TRP A 151 -28.71 -11.18 -16.48
N GLY A 152 -28.77 -9.87 -16.24
CA GLY A 152 -30.02 -9.15 -16.25
C GLY A 152 -30.64 -9.27 -17.64
N PHE A 153 -31.86 -9.80 -17.67
CA PHE A 153 -32.77 -9.81 -18.80
C PHE A 153 -32.69 -8.48 -19.56
N GLU A 154 -31.95 -8.44 -20.66
CA GLU A 154 -32.14 -7.42 -21.68
C GLU A 154 -33.54 -7.71 -22.20
N ALA A 155 -34.52 -6.95 -21.71
CA ALA A 155 -35.91 -7.07 -22.10
C ALA A 155 -35.94 -6.93 -23.61
N LYS A 156 -35.96 -8.09 -24.26
CA LYS A 156 -35.88 -8.17 -25.69
C LYS A 156 -36.96 -7.23 -26.19
N ARG A 157 -36.56 -6.28 -27.04
CA ARG A 157 -37.41 -5.61 -28.01
C ARG A 157 -37.99 -6.66 -28.97
N ARG A 158 -38.65 -7.70 -28.43
CA ARG A 158 -39.16 -8.91 -29.12
C ARG A 158 -40.45 -8.58 -29.87
N TRP A 159 -41.11 -7.48 -29.49
CA TRP A 159 -42.32 -6.95 -30.10
C TRP A 159 -42.04 -5.88 -31.16
N GLU A 160 -40.86 -5.24 -31.17
CA GLU A 160 -40.54 -4.24 -32.21
C GLU A 160 -40.07 -4.86 -33.53
N THR A 161 -39.45 -6.05 -33.53
CA THR A 161 -39.02 -6.74 -34.77
C THR A 161 -40.06 -7.72 -35.32
N LYS A 162 -41.19 -7.92 -34.64
CA LYS A 162 -42.28 -8.84 -35.08
C LYS A 162 -43.55 -8.09 -35.54
N SER A 163 -43.46 -6.79 -35.81
CA SER A 163 -44.58 -5.97 -36.28
C SER A 163 -44.18 -5.08 -37.47
N ASN A 164 -43.40 -5.63 -38.42
CA ASN A 164 -43.29 -5.05 -39.75
C ASN A 164 -43.32 -6.15 -40.82
N MET A 165 -44.36 -6.98 -40.76
CA MET A 165 -44.71 -7.90 -41.84
C MET A 165 -46.00 -7.40 -42.46
N GLY A 166 -45.86 -6.51 -43.44
CA GLY A 166 -46.87 -6.28 -44.47
C GLY A 166 -48.03 -5.36 -44.09
N PHE A 167 -47.86 -4.06 -44.33
CA PHE A 167 -48.97 -3.23 -44.83
C PHE A 167 -48.66 -2.95 -46.30
N MET A 168 -49.01 -3.90 -47.16
CA MET A 168 -49.08 -3.79 -48.63
C MET A 168 -50.30 -4.55 -49.10
#